data_AF-A0A4V1TR52-F1
#
_entry.id   AF-A0A4V1TR52-F1
#
_cell.length_a   1.000
_cell.length_b   1.000
_cell.length_c   1.000
_cell.angle_alpha   90.00
_cell.angle_beta   90.00
_cell.angle_gamma   90.00
#
_symmetry.space_group_name_H-M   'P 1'
#
loop_
_entity.id
_entity.type
_entity.pdbx_description
1 polymer ?
#
loop_
_entity_poly.entity_id
_entity_poly.type
_entity_poly.pdbx_seq_one_letter_code
_entity_poly.pdbx_strand_id
1 'polypeptide(L)' 'QLQCVAIVCNHALWDRALVAQVQGAGMRCLSYTVNDDWAAQRLIALGTDGIITDRVDLFSPA' A
#
# COMPACT_ATOMS: atom_id res chain seq x y z
N GLN A 1 -22.07 -7.66 -8.63
CA GLN A 1 -20.77 -6.95 -8.62
C GLN A 1 -20.20 -7.03 -7.21
N LEU A 2 -18.88 -7.16 -7.03
CA LEU A 2 -18.27 -7.59 -5.76
C LEU A 2 -18.05 -6.47 -4.71
N GLN A 3 -18.46 -5.22 -5.00
CA GLN A 3 -18.30 -4.07 -4.09
C GLN A 3 -16.87 -3.90 -3.55
N CYS A 4 -15.88 -4.02 -4.44
CA CYS A 4 -14.47 -3.89 -4.05
C CYS A 4 -14.20 -2.50 -3.44
N VAL A 5 -13.47 -2.50 -2.32
CA VAL A 5 -13.10 -1.28 -1.57
C VAL A 5 -11.59 -1.06 -1.50
N ALA A 6 -10.79 -1.98 -2.05
CA ALA A 6 -9.34 -1.92 -1.99
C ALA A 6 -8.69 -2.72 -3.13
N ILE A 7 -7.48 -2.30 -3.49
CA ILE A 7 -6.54 -3.06 -4.28
C ILE A 7 -5.34 -3.38 -3.39
N VAL A 8 -4.99 -4.67 -3.33
CA VAL A 8 -3.80 -5.16 -2.64
C VAL A 8 -2.87 -5.76 -3.69
N CYS A 9 -1.66 -5.23 -3.83
CA CYS A 9 -0.71 -5.73 -4.82
C CYS A 9 0.74 -5.68 -4.32
N ASN A 10 1.67 -6.23 -5.11
CA ASN A 10 3.08 -6.16 -4.80
C ASN A 10 3.54 -4.70 -4.65
N HIS A 11 4.28 -4.39 -3.59
CA HIS A 11 4.71 -3.02 -3.26
C HIS A 11 5.48 -2.30 -4.37
N ALA A 12 6.18 -3.04 -5.24
CA ALA A 12 6.96 -2.49 -6.34
C ALA A 12 6.10 -1.98 -7.50
N LEU A 13 4.83 -2.40 -7.60
CA LEU A 13 3.92 -2.03 -8.69
C LEU A 13 3.33 -0.62 -8.54
N TRP A 14 3.39 -0.04 -7.34
CA TRP A 14 2.86 1.30 -7.12
C TRP A 14 3.75 2.38 -7.74
N ASP A 15 3.12 3.24 -8.52
CA ASP A 15 3.59 4.56 -8.88
C ASP A 15 2.48 5.60 -8.62
N ARG A 16 2.76 6.89 -8.84
CA ARG A 16 1.78 7.95 -8.59
C ARG A 16 0.53 7.83 -9.47
N ALA A 17 0.65 7.33 -10.69
CA ALA A 17 -0.46 7.25 -11.62
C ALA A 17 -1.44 6.14 -11.19
N LEU A 18 -0.92 4.97 -10.82
CA LEU A 18 -1.72 3.85 -10.35
C LEU A 18 -2.40 4.16 -9.02
N VAL A 19 -1.70 4.82 -8.08
CA VAL A 19 -2.32 5.28 -6.82
C VAL A 19 -3.49 6.22 -7.10
N ALA A 20 -3.29 7.23 -7.95
CA ALA A 20 -4.34 8.18 -8.30
C ALA A 20 -5.55 7.50 -8.98
N GLN A 21 -5.30 6.51 -9.83
CA GLN A 21 -6.37 5.74 -10.48
C GLN A 21 -7.20 4.95 -9.46
N VAL A 22 -6.55 4.23 -8.54
CA VAL A 22 -7.22 3.41 -7.54
C VAL A 22 -8.01 4.28 -6.55
N GLN A 23 -7.40 5.36 -6.06
CA GLN A 23 -8.07 6.31 -5.18
C GLN A 23 -9.20 7.07 -5.89
N GLY A 24 -9.03 7.42 -7.16
CA GLY A 24 -10.07 8.04 -7.99
C GLY A 24 -11.28 7.10 -8.23
N ALA A 25 -11.06 5.79 -8.17
CA ALA A 25 -12.13 4.79 -8.17
C ALA A 25 -12.76 4.56 -6.77
N GLY A 26 -12.36 5.31 -5.75
CA GLY A 26 -12.87 5.20 -4.38
C GLY A 26 -12.34 4.01 -3.59
N MET A 27 -11.22 3.42 -4.02
CA MET A 27 -10.63 2.24 -3.38
C MET A 27 -9.34 2.59 -2.62
N ARG A 28 -9.02 1.80 -1.60
CA ARG A 28 -7.76 1.88 -0.84
C ARG A 28 -6.61 1.16 -1.57
N CYS A 29 -5.39 1.63 -1.35
CA CYS A 29 -4.16 1.07 -1.89
C CYS A 29 -3.36 0.37 -0.78
N LEU A 30 -3.19 -0.95 -0.85
CA LEU A 30 -2.39 -1.72 0.11
C LEU A 30 -1.28 -2.52 -0.57
N SER A 31 -0.25 -2.87 0.18
CA SER A 31 0.93 -3.56 -0.33
C SER A 31 1.37 -4.78 0.47
N TYR A 32 1.85 -5.82 -0.22
CA TYR A 32 2.59 -6.94 0.38
C TYR A 32 3.91 -7.22 -0.37
N THR A 33 4.90 -7.89 0.23
CA THR A 33 5.20 -7.93 1.67
C THR A 33 6.29 -6.89 1.93
N VAL A 34 6.04 -5.91 2.80
CA VAL A 34 6.93 -4.77 3.01
C VAL A 34 7.73 -4.98 4.28
N ASN A 35 8.95 -5.46 4.13
CA ASN A 35 9.81 -5.79 5.27
C ASN A 35 10.91 -4.75 5.54
N ASP A 36 11.15 -3.85 4.58
CA ASP A 36 12.21 -2.84 4.63
C ASP A 36 11.65 -1.44 4.88
N ASP A 37 12.36 -0.64 5.67
CA ASP A 37 12.01 0.73 6.05
C ASP A 37 11.92 1.66 4.83
N TRP A 38 12.87 1.55 3.89
CA TRP A 38 12.87 2.29 2.65
C TRP A 38 11.59 2.04 1.83
N ALA A 39 11.19 0.77 1.69
CA ALA A 39 9.99 0.43 0.94
C ALA A 39 8.73 1.01 1.59
N ALA A 40 8.64 0.95 2.93
CA ALA A 40 7.56 1.59 3.69
C ALA A 40 7.56 3.11 3.48
N GLN A 41 8.71 3.78 3.59
CA GLN A 41 8.82 5.24 3.38
C GLN A 41 8.42 5.66 1.96
N ARG A 42 8.82 4.90 0.94
CA ARG A 42 8.41 5.14 -0.46
C ARG A 42 6.89 5.07 -0.61
N LEU A 43 6.25 4.06 -0.03
CA LEU A 43 4.81 3.87 -0.08
C LEU A 43 4.04 4.98 0.66
N ILE A 44 4.55 5.39 1.82
CA ILE A 44 4.03 6.57 2.55
C ILE A 44 4.14 7.83 1.67
N ALA A 45 5.27 8.05 1.01
CA ALA A 45 5.47 9.19 0.11
C ALA A 45 4.60 9.13 -1.17
N LEU A 46 4.13 7.94 -1.54
CA LEU A 46 3.14 7.74 -2.61
C LEU A 46 1.70 7.94 -2.11
N GLY A 47 1.45 7.92 -0.80
CA GLY A 47 0.14 8.11 -0.21
C GLY A 47 -0.74 6.85 -0.19
N THR A 48 -0.13 5.66 -0.12
CA THR A 48 -0.87 4.40 0.02
C THR A 48 -1.41 4.21 1.44
N ASP A 49 -2.47 3.41 1.59
CA ASP A 49 -3.26 3.30 2.82
C ASP A 49 -2.74 2.25 3.83
N GLY A 50 -1.86 1.33 3.41
CA GLY A 50 -1.33 0.34 4.36
C GLY A 50 -0.36 -0.66 3.76
N ILE A 51 0.36 -1.33 4.65
CA ILE A 51 1.33 -2.38 4.32
C ILE A 51 1.00 -3.67 5.08
N ILE A 52 1.36 -4.80 4.47
CA ILE A 52 1.38 -6.12 5.06
C ILE A 52 2.85 -6.49 5.22
N THR A 53 3.27 -6.84 6.42
CA THR A 53 4.69 -7.06 6.78
C THR A 53 4.85 -8.32 7.61
N ASP A 54 5.98 -9.01 7.43
CA ASP A 54 6.41 -10.07 8.35
C ASP A 54 7.21 -9.49 9.52
N ARG A 55 7.67 -8.23 9.42
CA ARG A 55 8.51 -7.53 10.40
C ARG A 55 7.68 -6.72 11.40
N VAL A 56 6.76 -7.38 12.08
CA VAL A 56 5.96 -6.77 13.17
C VAL A 56 6.80 -6.32 14.37
N ASP A 57 8.05 -6.80 14.45
CA ASP A 57 9.06 -6.32 15.40
C ASP A 57 9.62 -4.93 15.02
N LEU A 58 9.58 -4.58 13.73
CA LEU A 58 10.11 -3.33 13.18
C LEU A 58 9.04 -2.25 13.02
N PHE A 59 7.82 -2.63 12.65
CA PHE A 59 6.72 -1.70 12.37
C PHE A 59 5.66 -1.74 13.48
N SER A 60 5.45 -0.58 14.12
CA SER A 60 4.36 -0.38 15.09
C SER A 60 3.02 -0.16 14.36
N PRO A 61 1.90 -0.74 14.84
CA PRO A 61 0.56 -0.45 14.34
C PRO A 61 0.04 0.97 14.63
N ALA A 62 0.73 1.70 15.52
CA ALA A 62 0.36 3.02 16.05
C ALA A 62 1.45 4.06 15.76
#